data_AF-A0A9X5AN71-F1
#
_entry.id   AF-A0A9X5AN71-F1
#
_cell.length_a   1.000
_cell.length_b   1.000
_cell.length_c   1.000
_cell.angle_alpha   90.00
_cell.angle_beta   90.00
_cell.angle_gamma   90.00
#
_symmetry.space_group_name_H-M   'P 1'
#
loop_
_entity.id
_entity.type
_entity.pdbx_description
1 polymer ?
#
loop_
_entity_poly.entity_id
_entity_poly.type
_entity_poly.pdbx_seq_one_letter_code
_entity_poly.pdbx_strand_id
1 'polypeptide(L)'
;MELKEYKEFLFPELETYNQRMTDYLEKKLVEYGLINRISKKEDEITLDKIKKTNPNVLIGCVNHLEIKAIKFFEEWEFKKSYEYSVLFEATNLNKEHLLSKLSNVATKFNIEDDMHEDIYAMIKNPTYIEEDDLIILKFSLLKEAFHPQSEEKLKIKYPIAVVFYTNDNVVEVRYGTIKGFFVDDYRQFYSKNLKQVNSWITQNLEIVLDNFLLEKLISDLKDNEDVQLDGQDMRFSDGGTARLQVGHKVSDPLPLLGELKKLISENEEFRESIAIQQLLETWIKSKEDEAEYNWISICWPHKNDVKWKNITVKFQFDYFGPDICLLYHYSGPVGMERMNNVTRYIIKNRNCSES
;
A
#
# COMPACT_ATOMS: atom_id res chain seq x y z
N MET A 1 -12.94 10.37 -22.92
CA MET A 1 -12.35 11.68 -22.57
C MET A 1 -11.28 12.02 -23.61
N GLU A 2 -11.08 13.28 -23.98
CA GLU A 2 -10.01 13.64 -24.93
C GLU A 2 -8.61 13.56 -24.29
N LEU A 3 -7.58 13.22 -25.07
CA LEU A 3 -6.21 13.06 -24.57
C LEU A 3 -5.70 14.31 -23.82
N LYS A 4 -6.04 15.50 -24.31
CA LYS A 4 -5.66 16.76 -23.66
C LYS A 4 -6.25 16.87 -22.26
N GLU A 5 -7.53 16.52 -22.10
CA GLU A 5 -8.21 16.55 -20.81
C GLU A 5 -7.67 15.46 -19.87
N TYR A 6 -7.38 14.26 -20.39
CA TYR A 6 -6.77 13.19 -19.59
C TYR A 6 -5.42 13.63 -18.97
N LYS A 7 -4.57 14.32 -19.75
CA LYS A 7 -3.29 14.85 -19.26
C LYS A 7 -3.45 15.81 -18.08
N GLU A 8 -4.54 16.59 -18.03
CA GLU A 8 -4.84 17.48 -16.89
C GLU A 8 -5.09 16.73 -15.58
N PHE A 9 -5.51 15.46 -15.65
CA PHE A 9 -5.66 14.60 -14.46
C PHE A 9 -4.37 13.83 -14.14
N LEU A 10 -3.65 13.36 -15.17
CA LEU A 10 -2.42 12.57 -14.99
C LEU A 10 -1.25 13.41 -14.46
N PHE A 11 -1.04 14.63 -14.97
CA PHE A 11 0.13 15.44 -14.58
C PHE A 11 0.20 15.72 -13.08
N PRO A 12 -0.90 16.14 -12.42
CA PRO A 12 -0.89 16.35 -10.98
C PRO A 12 -0.60 15.07 -10.17
N GLU A 13 -0.94 13.89 -10.69
CA GLU A 13 -0.54 12.62 -10.08
C GLU A 13 0.97 12.41 -10.20
N LEU A 14 1.55 12.60 -11.38
CA LEU A 14 2.99 12.47 -11.61
C LEU A 14 3.83 13.46 -10.79
N GLU A 15 3.27 14.63 -10.44
CA GLU A 15 3.91 15.61 -9.56
C GLU A 15 3.93 15.17 -8.08
N THR A 16 3.10 14.21 -7.69
CA THR A 16 3.15 13.66 -6.32
C THR A 16 4.32 12.71 -6.10
N TYR A 17 4.96 12.24 -7.17
CA TYR A 17 6.06 11.30 -7.07
C TYR A 17 7.32 11.97 -6.52
N ASN A 18 7.83 11.41 -5.43
CA ASN A 18 9.10 11.83 -4.86
C ASN A 18 10.29 11.45 -5.75
N GLN A 19 11.46 12.02 -5.46
CA GLN A 19 12.67 11.80 -6.28
C GLN A 19 13.01 10.32 -6.47
N ARG A 20 12.86 9.49 -5.41
CA ARG A 20 13.16 8.06 -5.48
C ARG A 20 12.25 7.33 -6.47
N MET A 21 10.96 7.67 -6.49
CA MET A 21 10.00 7.14 -7.46
C MET A 21 10.33 7.62 -8.87
N THR A 22 10.62 8.91 -9.02
CA THR A 22 11.01 9.51 -10.31
C THR A 22 12.23 8.83 -10.90
N ASP A 23 13.31 8.65 -10.13
CA ASP A 23 14.55 7.98 -10.56
C ASP A 23 14.28 6.52 -11.00
N TYR A 24 13.40 5.83 -10.28
CA TYR A 24 13.00 4.46 -10.62
C TYR A 24 12.25 4.41 -11.97
N LEU A 25 11.28 5.31 -12.17
CA LEU A 25 10.49 5.36 -13.40
C LEU A 25 11.31 5.83 -14.60
N GLU A 26 12.22 6.77 -14.43
CA GLU A 26 13.18 7.15 -15.47
C GLU A 26 14.02 5.96 -15.92
N LYS A 27 14.52 5.16 -14.97
CA LYS A 27 15.26 3.94 -15.28
C LYS A 27 14.39 2.94 -16.05
N LYS A 28 13.13 2.78 -15.64
CA LYS A 28 12.18 1.87 -16.29
C LYS A 28 11.82 2.31 -17.70
N LEU A 29 11.58 3.60 -17.95
CA LEU A 29 11.35 4.13 -19.30
C LEU A 29 12.51 3.83 -20.25
N VAL A 30 13.76 3.86 -19.75
CA VAL A 30 14.95 3.47 -20.51
C VAL A 30 15.01 1.95 -20.72
N GLU A 31 14.73 1.16 -19.68
CA GLU A 31 14.70 -0.32 -19.77
C GLU A 31 13.64 -0.82 -20.77
N TYR A 32 12.50 -0.13 -20.87
CA TYR A 32 11.44 -0.38 -21.86
C TYR A 32 11.80 0.10 -23.28
N GLY A 33 12.93 0.79 -23.45
CA GLY A 33 13.34 1.33 -24.75
C GLY A 33 12.49 2.51 -25.24
N LEU A 34 11.70 3.13 -24.36
CA LEU A 34 10.87 4.30 -24.72
C LEU A 34 11.72 5.57 -24.85
N ILE A 35 12.83 5.66 -24.12
CA ILE A 35 13.74 6.82 -24.12
C ILE A 35 15.19 6.35 -24.04
N ASN A 36 16.08 7.00 -24.78
CA ASN A 36 17.53 6.79 -24.66
C ASN A 36 18.13 7.69 -23.57
N ARG A 37 19.12 7.18 -22.80
CA ARG A 37 19.85 8.01 -21.83
C ARG A 37 20.65 9.11 -22.52
N ILE A 38 21.43 8.74 -23.54
CA ILE A 38 22.35 9.61 -24.26
C ILE A 38 22.05 9.47 -25.75
N SER A 39 22.07 10.60 -26.47
CA SER A 39 21.79 10.66 -27.90
C SER A 39 22.89 9.96 -28.68
N LYS A 40 22.51 9.09 -29.63
CA LYS A 40 23.40 8.63 -30.71
C LYS A 40 23.15 9.37 -32.03
N LYS A 41 22.03 10.09 -32.14
CA LYS A 41 21.61 10.92 -33.29
C LYS A 41 20.88 12.17 -32.81
N GLU A 42 20.96 13.28 -33.57
CA GLU A 42 20.35 14.58 -33.21
C GLU A 42 18.84 14.51 -32.98
N ASP A 43 18.12 13.61 -33.67
CA ASP A 43 16.65 13.51 -33.59
C ASP A 43 16.12 12.60 -32.47
N GLU A 44 17.00 11.96 -31.67
CA GLU A 44 16.54 11.08 -30.59
C GLU A 44 16.00 11.89 -29.40
N ILE A 45 14.84 11.48 -28.89
CA ILE A 45 14.31 11.91 -27.60
C ILE A 45 15.19 11.27 -26.52
N THR A 46 15.83 12.10 -25.70
CA THR A 46 16.72 11.64 -24.63
C THR A 46 16.32 12.21 -23.29
N LEU A 47 16.66 11.48 -22.24
CA LEU A 47 16.39 11.88 -20.87
C LEU A 47 17.05 13.24 -20.55
N ASP A 48 18.26 13.47 -21.04
CA ASP A 48 18.98 14.74 -20.85
C ASP A 48 18.29 15.94 -21.51
N LYS A 49 17.69 15.74 -22.70
CA LYS A 49 16.92 16.79 -23.38
C LYS A 49 15.64 17.12 -22.61
N ILE A 50 14.95 16.10 -22.10
CA ILE A 50 13.74 16.28 -21.30
C ILE A 50 14.06 17.02 -20.00
N LYS A 51 15.11 16.60 -19.27
CA LYS A 51 15.55 17.24 -18.02
C LYS A 51 15.91 18.72 -18.18
N LYS A 52 16.43 19.12 -19.34
CA LYS A 52 16.77 20.52 -19.63
C LYS A 52 15.55 21.40 -19.93
N THR A 53 14.46 20.80 -20.40
CA THR A 53 13.29 21.53 -20.92
C THR A 53 12.07 21.43 -20.01
N ASN A 54 12.04 20.47 -19.09
CA ASN A 54 10.91 20.22 -18.22
C ASN A 54 11.37 20.09 -16.75
N PRO A 55 10.79 20.89 -15.83
CA PRO A 55 11.07 20.75 -14.39
C PRO A 55 10.69 19.37 -13.84
N ASN A 56 9.60 18.78 -14.34
CA ASN A 56 9.19 17.41 -14.04
C ASN A 56 9.47 16.52 -15.26
N VAL A 57 10.42 15.59 -15.11
CA VAL A 57 10.88 14.72 -16.19
C VAL A 57 9.77 13.79 -16.68
N LEU A 58 8.93 13.29 -15.78
CA LEU A 58 7.86 12.35 -16.13
C LEU A 58 6.79 13.04 -16.99
N ILE A 59 6.41 14.28 -16.64
CA ILE A 59 5.52 15.11 -17.47
C ILE A 59 6.15 15.35 -18.84
N GLY A 60 7.45 15.67 -18.87
CA GLY A 60 8.20 15.81 -20.11
C GLY A 60 8.13 14.53 -20.97
N CYS A 61 8.26 13.35 -20.35
CA CYS A 61 8.10 12.07 -21.06
C CYS A 61 6.71 11.93 -21.69
N VAL A 62 5.63 12.28 -20.96
CA VAL A 62 4.27 12.26 -21.52
C VAL A 62 4.09 13.25 -22.66
N ASN A 63 4.69 14.44 -22.57
CA ASN A 63 4.60 15.44 -23.64
C ASN A 63 5.36 15.04 -24.90
N HIS A 64 6.46 14.29 -24.79
CA HIS A 64 7.27 13.88 -25.92
C HIS A 64 6.87 12.53 -26.53
N LEU A 65 6.43 11.57 -25.71
CA LEU A 65 6.08 10.21 -26.14
C LEU A 65 4.57 9.98 -26.27
N GLU A 66 3.77 10.95 -25.80
CA GLU A 66 2.31 10.91 -25.83
C GLU A 66 1.73 9.61 -25.27
N ILE A 67 0.98 8.86 -26.09
CA ILE A 67 0.25 7.68 -25.64
C ILE A 67 1.18 6.61 -25.08
N LYS A 68 2.39 6.43 -25.63
CA LYS A 68 3.32 5.39 -25.16
C LYS A 68 3.75 5.60 -23.72
N ALA A 69 4.01 6.85 -23.33
CA ALA A 69 4.31 7.18 -21.94
C ALA A 69 3.07 7.03 -21.04
N ILE A 70 1.88 7.39 -21.55
CA ILE A 70 0.63 7.20 -20.80
C ILE A 70 0.39 5.71 -20.51
N LYS A 71 0.48 4.83 -21.51
CA LYS A 71 0.34 3.38 -21.31
C LYS A 71 1.36 2.84 -20.32
N PHE A 72 2.60 3.32 -20.38
CA PHE A 72 3.62 2.97 -19.39
C PHE A 72 3.20 3.37 -17.95
N PHE A 73 2.66 4.58 -17.76
CA PHE A 73 2.19 5.01 -16.43
C PHE A 73 0.91 4.26 -16.00
N GLU A 74 0.00 3.97 -16.92
CA GLU A 74 -1.18 3.15 -16.64
C GLU A 74 -0.83 1.72 -16.22
N GLU A 75 0.19 1.13 -16.84
CA GLU A 75 0.76 -0.16 -16.42
C GLU A 75 1.39 -0.04 -15.02
N TRP A 76 2.16 1.04 -14.80
CA TRP A 76 2.79 1.30 -13.51
C TRP A 76 1.77 1.40 -12.37
N GLU A 77 0.57 1.93 -12.60
CA GLU A 77 -0.47 2.01 -11.58
C GLU A 77 -0.93 0.65 -11.05
N PHE A 78 -0.81 -0.44 -11.82
CA PHE A 78 -1.04 -1.80 -11.30
C PHE A 78 0.10 -2.26 -10.39
N LYS A 79 1.32 -1.81 -10.68
CA LYS A 79 2.58 -2.31 -10.11
C LYS A 79 3.20 -1.39 -9.06
N LYS A 80 2.64 -0.20 -8.84
CA LYS A 80 3.21 0.80 -7.92
C LYS A 80 3.00 0.40 -6.46
N SER A 81 3.85 0.94 -5.59
CA SER A 81 3.63 0.85 -4.15
C SER A 81 2.61 1.91 -3.75
N TYR A 82 1.46 1.47 -3.25
CA TYR A 82 0.49 2.35 -2.62
C TYR A 82 0.84 2.59 -1.15
N GLU A 83 0.33 3.68 -0.58
CA GLU A 83 0.45 3.95 0.86
C GLU A 83 -0.45 3.05 1.68
N TYR A 84 -1.69 2.80 1.22
CA TYR A 84 -2.70 2.09 1.99
C TYR A 84 -3.15 0.80 1.33
N SER A 85 -3.42 -0.22 2.14
CA SER A 85 -4.21 -1.37 1.72
C SER A 85 -5.13 -1.90 2.81
N VAL A 86 -6.18 -2.61 2.40
CA VAL A 86 -7.10 -3.36 3.27
C VAL A 86 -7.24 -4.77 2.72
N LEU A 87 -7.15 -5.77 3.60
CA LEU A 87 -7.31 -7.18 3.26
C LEU A 87 -8.74 -7.65 3.54
N PHE A 88 -9.22 -8.51 2.66
CA PHE A 88 -10.51 -9.19 2.77
C PHE A 88 -10.31 -10.69 2.54
N GLU A 89 -11.05 -11.49 3.30
CA GLU A 89 -11.30 -12.89 2.95
C GLU A 89 -12.35 -12.93 1.84
N ALA A 90 -12.12 -13.77 0.84
CA ALA A 90 -12.97 -13.88 -0.33
C ALA A 90 -13.56 -15.28 -0.44
N THR A 91 -14.88 -15.37 -0.47
CA THR A 91 -15.55 -16.63 -0.80
C THR A 91 -15.79 -16.71 -2.31
N ASN A 92 -15.76 -17.93 -2.85
CA ASN A 92 -15.91 -18.21 -4.28
C ASN A 92 -14.80 -17.62 -5.17
N LEU A 93 -13.62 -17.36 -4.62
CA LEU A 93 -12.47 -16.90 -5.41
C LEU A 93 -11.84 -18.08 -6.16
N ASN A 94 -12.16 -18.20 -7.45
CA ASN A 94 -11.51 -19.14 -8.36
C ASN A 94 -10.96 -18.39 -9.57
N LYS A 95 -9.70 -18.66 -9.94
CA LYS A 95 -9.01 -17.93 -11.02
C LYS A 95 -9.74 -18.01 -12.36
N GLU A 96 -10.17 -19.20 -12.78
CA GLU A 96 -10.86 -19.39 -14.06
C GLU A 96 -12.22 -18.70 -14.07
N HIS A 97 -12.97 -18.84 -12.97
CA HIS A 97 -14.26 -18.17 -12.81
C HIS A 97 -14.11 -16.64 -12.83
N LEU A 98 -13.13 -16.10 -12.09
CA LEU A 98 -12.83 -14.69 -12.03
C LEU A 98 -12.48 -14.12 -13.41
N LEU A 99 -11.60 -14.78 -14.16
CA LEU A 99 -11.25 -14.36 -15.53
C LEU A 99 -12.45 -14.40 -16.48
N SER A 100 -13.30 -15.42 -16.36
CA SER A 100 -14.52 -15.52 -17.17
C SER A 100 -15.46 -14.35 -16.91
N LYS A 101 -15.65 -13.94 -15.65
CA LYS A 101 -16.47 -12.78 -15.29
C LYS A 101 -15.83 -11.48 -15.76
N LEU A 102 -14.54 -11.27 -15.45
CA LEU A 102 -13.79 -10.07 -15.82
C LEU A 102 -13.84 -9.78 -17.32
N SER A 103 -13.74 -10.80 -18.17
CA SER A 103 -13.80 -10.63 -19.63
C SER A 103 -15.10 -9.98 -20.14
N ASN A 104 -16.17 -9.99 -19.34
CA ASN A 104 -17.47 -9.39 -19.68
C ASN A 104 -17.70 -8.01 -19.04
N VAL A 105 -16.99 -7.67 -17.96
CA VAL A 105 -17.29 -6.49 -17.11
C VAL A 105 -16.12 -5.52 -16.95
N ALA A 106 -14.92 -5.91 -17.41
CA ALA A 106 -13.69 -5.16 -17.30
C ALA A 106 -12.86 -5.27 -18.58
N THR A 107 -12.01 -4.28 -18.83
CA THR A 107 -11.12 -4.28 -20.01
C THR A 107 -9.77 -4.88 -19.63
N LYS A 108 -9.29 -5.88 -20.39
CA LYS A 108 -7.92 -6.36 -20.21
C LYS A 108 -6.95 -5.28 -20.67
N PHE A 109 -6.06 -4.85 -19.79
CA PHE A 109 -5.06 -3.84 -20.12
C PHE A 109 -4.03 -4.41 -21.10
N ASN A 110 -3.74 -3.63 -22.13
CA ASN A 110 -2.69 -3.91 -23.09
C ASN A 110 -1.82 -2.66 -23.29
N ILE A 111 -0.51 -2.82 -23.19
CA ILE A 111 0.45 -1.72 -23.29
C ILE A 111 0.58 -1.16 -24.71
N GLU A 112 0.25 -1.97 -25.72
CA GLU A 112 0.34 -1.60 -27.14
C GLU A 112 -0.93 -0.88 -27.65
N ASP A 113 -1.94 -0.69 -26.81
CA ASP A 113 -3.14 0.05 -27.19
C ASP A 113 -2.81 1.51 -27.52
N ASP A 114 -3.44 2.04 -28.56
CA ASP A 114 -3.29 3.42 -29.04
C ASP A 114 -4.18 4.43 -28.31
N MET A 115 -4.96 3.96 -27.34
CA MET A 115 -5.88 4.74 -26.54
C MET A 115 -5.55 4.64 -25.05
N HIS A 116 -5.70 5.76 -24.34
CA HIS A 116 -5.59 5.79 -22.89
C HIS A 116 -6.85 5.18 -22.28
N GLU A 117 -6.76 4.72 -21.04
CA GLU A 117 -7.93 4.23 -20.32
C GLU A 117 -8.93 5.36 -20.03
N ASP A 118 -10.20 5.01 -19.88
CA ASP A 118 -11.19 5.95 -19.37
C ASP A 118 -11.04 6.13 -17.86
N ILE A 119 -11.24 7.37 -17.40
CA ILE A 119 -11.26 7.71 -15.98
C ILE A 119 -12.65 8.20 -15.58
N TYR A 120 -13.07 7.89 -14.35
CA TYR A 120 -14.46 8.06 -13.91
C TYR A 120 -14.58 8.73 -12.55
N ALA A 121 -15.66 9.47 -12.32
CA ALA A 121 -15.90 10.08 -10.99
C ALA A 121 -16.21 9.04 -9.89
N MET A 122 -16.61 7.83 -10.27
CA MET A 122 -17.06 6.74 -9.41
C MET A 122 -16.50 5.38 -9.87
N ILE A 123 -16.53 4.38 -8.99
CA ILE A 123 -16.10 3.00 -9.26
C ILE A 123 -16.95 2.39 -10.39
N LYS A 124 -16.37 2.24 -11.58
CA LYS A 124 -16.96 1.53 -12.72
C LYS A 124 -15.89 1.25 -13.78
N ASN A 125 -16.21 0.33 -14.70
CA ASN A 125 -15.41 -0.02 -15.89
C ASN A 125 -13.90 -0.12 -15.62
N PRO A 126 -13.47 -1.00 -14.70
CA PRO A 126 -12.07 -1.16 -14.40
C PRO A 126 -11.29 -1.81 -15.54
N THR A 127 -9.98 -1.64 -15.50
CA THR A 127 -9.02 -2.37 -16.32
C THR A 127 -8.35 -3.46 -15.51
N TYR A 128 -7.91 -4.58 -16.10
CA TYR A 128 -7.21 -5.63 -15.36
C TYR A 128 -5.98 -6.18 -16.07
N ILE A 129 -5.03 -6.71 -15.29
CA ILE A 129 -3.90 -7.51 -15.76
C ILE A 129 -3.86 -8.86 -15.06
N GLU A 130 -3.15 -9.80 -15.67
CA GLU A 130 -2.85 -11.13 -15.14
C GLU A 130 -1.34 -11.23 -14.93
N GLU A 131 -0.91 -11.59 -13.72
CA GLU A 131 0.51 -11.70 -13.33
C GLU A 131 0.67 -13.00 -12.55
N ASP A 132 1.25 -14.04 -13.16
CA ASP A 132 1.46 -15.37 -12.56
C ASP A 132 0.26 -15.91 -11.73
N ASP A 133 0.30 -15.76 -10.40
CA ASP A 133 -0.71 -16.19 -9.43
C ASP A 133 -1.66 -15.09 -8.93
N LEU A 134 -1.49 -13.88 -9.44
CA LEU A 134 -2.26 -12.68 -9.16
C LEU A 134 -3.13 -12.28 -10.34
N ILE A 135 -4.31 -11.76 -10.03
CA ILE A 135 -5.10 -10.95 -10.96
C ILE A 135 -5.23 -9.58 -10.32
N ILE A 136 -4.94 -8.52 -11.08
CA ILE A 136 -4.98 -7.15 -10.56
C ILE A 136 -6.01 -6.36 -11.36
N LEU A 137 -7.03 -5.87 -10.67
CA LEU A 137 -8.09 -5.02 -11.21
C LEU A 137 -7.85 -3.58 -10.76
N LYS A 138 -7.94 -2.60 -11.66
CA LYS A 138 -7.68 -1.18 -11.38
C LYS A 138 -8.87 -0.34 -11.77
N PHE A 139 -9.36 0.47 -10.82
CA PHE A 139 -10.34 1.52 -11.05
C PHE A 139 -9.63 2.87 -11.13
N SER A 140 -9.73 3.54 -12.26
CA SER A 140 -9.09 4.84 -12.47
C SER A 140 -10.09 5.96 -12.27
N LEU A 141 -9.97 6.64 -11.12
CA LEU A 141 -10.89 7.71 -10.75
C LEU A 141 -10.36 9.08 -11.18
N LEU A 142 -11.28 9.98 -11.52
CA LEU A 142 -11.00 11.40 -11.64
C LEU A 142 -11.51 12.12 -10.38
N LYS A 143 -10.71 13.05 -9.87
CA LYS A 143 -11.08 13.92 -8.75
C LYS A 143 -10.83 15.37 -9.14
N GLU A 144 -11.80 16.21 -8.80
CA GLU A 144 -11.76 17.64 -9.05
C GLU A 144 -12.03 18.40 -7.76
N ALA A 145 -11.39 19.56 -7.61
CA ALA A 145 -11.57 20.46 -6.49
C ALA A 145 -11.30 21.90 -6.94
N PHE A 146 -11.54 22.86 -6.06
CA PHE A 146 -11.12 24.24 -6.24
C PHE A 146 -10.15 24.59 -5.13
N HIS A 147 -9.01 25.19 -5.49
CA HIS A 147 -8.06 25.67 -4.50
C HIS A 147 -8.72 26.80 -3.68
N PRO A 148 -8.75 26.70 -2.34
CA PRO A 148 -9.60 27.58 -1.51
C PRO A 148 -9.19 29.05 -1.54
N GLN A 149 -7.96 29.36 -1.96
CA GLN A 149 -7.46 30.74 -2.01
C GLN A 149 -7.36 31.31 -3.43
N SER A 150 -7.01 30.48 -4.42
CA SER A 150 -6.78 30.94 -5.80
C SER A 150 -7.97 30.70 -6.71
N GLU A 151 -8.99 29.96 -6.24
CA GLU A 151 -10.14 29.48 -7.03
C GLU A 151 -9.74 28.65 -8.26
N GLU A 152 -8.47 28.24 -8.34
CA GLU A 152 -7.97 27.42 -9.42
C GLU A 152 -8.61 26.04 -9.37
N LYS A 153 -9.10 25.56 -10.52
CA LYS A 153 -9.64 24.21 -10.64
C LYS A 153 -8.48 23.20 -10.57
N LEU A 154 -8.47 22.41 -9.50
CA LEU A 154 -7.54 21.32 -9.30
C LEU A 154 -8.14 20.03 -9.86
N LYS A 155 -7.30 19.23 -10.52
CA LYS A 155 -7.65 17.91 -11.08
C LYS A 155 -6.60 16.90 -10.65
N ILE A 156 -6.99 15.66 -10.41
CA ILE A 156 -6.04 14.57 -10.17
C ILE A 156 -6.65 13.22 -10.55
N LYS A 157 -5.85 12.37 -11.18
CA LYS A 157 -6.17 10.96 -11.37
C LYS A 157 -5.87 10.19 -10.08
N TYR A 158 -6.80 9.34 -9.66
CA TYR A 158 -6.74 8.60 -8.41
C TYR A 158 -7.04 7.12 -8.66
N PRO A 159 -6.02 6.28 -8.91
CA PRO A 159 -6.21 4.86 -9.13
C PRO A 159 -6.42 4.10 -7.80
N ILE A 160 -7.30 3.10 -7.85
CA ILE A 160 -7.48 2.09 -6.80
C ILE A 160 -7.23 0.73 -7.42
N ALA A 161 -6.29 -0.04 -6.88
CA ALA A 161 -5.98 -1.39 -7.35
C ALA A 161 -6.57 -2.43 -6.41
N VAL A 162 -7.09 -3.53 -6.95
CA VAL A 162 -7.62 -4.68 -6.24
C VAL A 162 -6.81 -5.89 -6.69
N VAL A 163 -6.10 -6.52 -5.77
CA VAL A 163 -5.24 -7.66 -6.02
C VAL A 163 -5.94 -8.91 -5.51
N PHE A 164 -6.16 -9.87 -6.39
CA PHE A 164 -6.73 -11.17 -6.07
C PHE A 164 -5.62 -12.20 -5.91
N TYR A 165 -5.39 -12.67 -4.68
CA TYR A 165 -4.50 -13.78 -4.37
C TYR A 165 -5.29 -15.08 -4.54
N THR A 166 -5.42 -15.50 -5.80
CA THR A 166 -6.39 -16.54 -6.19
C THR A 166 -6.18 -17.91 -5.55
N ASN A 167 -4.94 -18.23 -5.15
CA ASN A 167 -4.62 -19.48 -4.46
C ASN A 167 -4.97 -19.47 -2.96
N ASP A 168 -5.17 -18.28 -2.40
CA ASP A 168 -5.24 -18.07 -0.96
C ASP A 168 -6.61 -17.59 -0.49
N ASN A 169 -7.57 -17.34 -1.40
CA ASN A 169 -8.87 -16.74 -1.11
C ASN A 169 -8.78 -15.36 -0.46
N VAL A 170 -7.72 -14.59 -0.78
CA VAL A 170 -7.52 -13.25 -0.23
C VAL A 170 -7.64 -12.18 -1.32
N VAL A 171 -8.29 -11.07 -0.98
CA VAL A 171 -8.38 -9.88 -1.81
C VAL A 171 -7.80 -8.69 -1.07
N GLU A 172 -6.91 -7.96 -1.73
CA GLU A 172 -6.29 -6.74 -1.19
C GLU A 172 -6.72 -5.52 -1.99
N VAL A 173 -7.36 -4.54 -1.36
CA VAL A 173 -7.68 -3.26 -1.98
C VAL A 173 -6.59 -2.25 -1.60
N ARG A 174 -5.88 -1.74 -2.61
CA ARG A 174 -4.75 -0.81 -2.50
C ARG A 174 -5.11 0.57 -3.03
N TYR A 175 -4.76 1.62 -2.31
CA TYR A 175 -5.07 2.99 -2.69
C TYR A 175 -4.10 4.00 -2.08
N GLY A 176 -4.00 5.15 -2.75
CA GLY A 176 -3.03 6.18 -2.38
C GLY A 176 -3.59 7.19 -1.38
N THR A 177 -2.71 8.03 -0.85
CA THR A 177 -3.16 9.26 -0.18
C THR A 177 -3.78 10.22 -1.18
N ILE A 178 -4.67 11.09 -0.70
CA ILE A 178 -5.23 12.19 -1.49
C ILE A 178 -5.08 13.50 -0.72
N LYS A 179 -4.80 14.60 -1.42
CA LYS A 179 -4.65 15.92 -0.79
C LYS A 179 -6.01 16.42 -0.29
N GLY A 180 -6.01 17.12 0.85
CA GLY A 180 -7.23 17.58 1.51
C GLY A 180 -8.10 18.53 0.69
N PHE A 181 -7.56 19.19 -0.33
CA PHE A 181 -8.38 19.99 -1.25
C PHE A 181 -9.43 19.16 -1.99
N PHE A 182 -9.19 17.87 -2.20
CA PHE A 182 -10.11 16.97 -2.91
C PHE A 182 -11.07 16.22 -1.99
N VAL A 183 -10.96 16.42 -0.68
CA VAL A 183 -11.68 15.61 0.32
C VAL A 183 -12.09 16.46 1.51
N ASP A 184 -13.41 16.56 1.71
CA ASP A 184 -13.99 17.23 2.88
C ASP A 184 -13.84 16.37 4.15
N ASP A 185 -14.08 15.06 4.02
CA ASP A 185 -13.96 14.07 5.10
C ASP A 185 -13.19 12.84 4.60
N TYR A 186 -11.96 12.67 5.09
CA TYR A 186 -11.10 11.53 4.74
C TYR A 186 -11.74 10.18 5.11
N ARG A 187 -12.37 10.09 6.28
CA ARG A 187 -13.00 8.85 6.73
C ARG A 187 -14.14 8.47 5.82
N GLN A 188 -15.00 9.42 5.49
CA GLN A 188 -16.11 9.18 4.58
C GLN A 188 -15.61 8.86 3.15
N PHE A 189 -14.58 9.56 2.67
CA PHE A 189 -14.01 9.34 1.34
C PHE A 189 -13.50 7.90 1.15
N TYR A 190 -12.57 7.46 2.02
CA TYR A 190 -11.98 6.14 1.88
C TYR A 190 -13.00 5.03 2.17
N SER A 191 -13.85 5.18 3.19
CA SER A 191 -14.89 4.18 3.48
C SER A 191 -15.92 4.05 2.36
N LYS A 192 -16.29 5.15 1.70
CA LYS A 192 -17.19 5.13 0.53
C LYS A 192 -16.54 4.40 -0.65
N ASN A 193 -15.27 4.71 -0.95
CA ASN A 193 -14.56 4.03 -2.04
C ASN A 193 -14.44 2.52 -1.78
N LEU A 194 -14.07 2.10 -0.57
CA LEU A 194 -14.00 0.67 -0.20
C LEU A 194 -15.37 -0.02 -0.34
N LYS A 195 -16.45 0.61 0.14
CA LYS A 195 -17.82 0.07 -0.03
C LYS A 195 -18.23 -0.04 -1.49
N GLN A 196 -17.87 0.94 -2.32
CA GLN A 196 -18.17 0.90 -3.75
C GLN A 196 -17.36 -0.17 -4.48
N VAL A 197 -16.09 -0.35 -4.13
CA VAL A 197 -15.25 -1.46 -4.65
C VAL A 197 -15.86 -2.80 -4.26
N ASN A 198 -16.20 -3.01 -2.98
CA ASN A 198 -16.83 -4.25 -2.52
C ASN A 198 -18.16 -4.51 -3.27
N SER A 199 -19.03 -3.50 -3.32
CA SER A 199 -20.29 -3.59 -4.06
C SER A 199 -20.09 -3.94 -5.54
N TRP A 200 -19.08 -3.36 -6.20
CA TRP A 200 -18.78 -3.66 -7.59
C TRP A 200 -18.31 -5.12 -7.75
N ILE A 201 -17.41 -5.58 -6.88
CA ILE A 201 -16.89 -6.96 -6.89
C ILE A 201 -18.02 -7.97 -6.69
N THR A 202 -18.88 -7.77 -5.68
CA THR A 202 -20.00 -8.68 -5.42
C THR A 202 -21.01 -8.71 -6.57
N GLN A 203 -21.34 -7.55 -7.15
CA GLN A 203 -22.35 -7.48 -8.22
C GLN A 203 -21.85 -8.02 -9.57
N ASN A 204 -20.58 -7.80 -9.90
CA ASN A 204 -20.06 -8.10 -11.25
C ASN A 204 -19.24 -9.41 -11.30
N LEU A 205 -18.62 -9.79 -10.17
CA LEU A 205 -17.75 -10.96 -10.08
C LEU A 205 -18.32 -12.08 -9.22
N GLU A 206 -19.45 -11.86 -8.54
CA GLU A 206 -20.10 -12.85 -7.66
C GLU A 206 -19.20 -13.34 -6.52
N ILE A 207 -18.24 -12.51 -6.11
CA ILE A 207 -17.33 -12.73 -4.99
C ILE A 207 -17.85 -11.95 -3.77
N VAL A 208 -17.99 -12.65 -2.64
CA VAL A 208 -18.32 -12.00 -1.37
C VAL A 208 -17.03 -11.74 -0.61
N LEU A 209 -16.87 -10.51 -0.13
CA LEU A 209 -15.72 -10.06 0.65
C LEU A 209 -16.12 -9.87 2.10
N ASP A 210 -15.44 -10.60 2.98
CA ASP A 210 -15.56 -10.51 4.42
C ASP A 210 -14.29 -9.88 5.02
N ASN A 211 -14.42 -9.25 6.19
CA ASN A 211 -13.29 -8.61 6.85
C ASN A 211 -12.20 -9.64 7.20
N PHE A 212 -10.95 -9.30 6.90
CA PHE A 212 -9.81 -10.14 7.30
C PHE A 212 -9.42 -9.81 8.75
N LEU A 213 -9.64 -10.76 9.67
CA LEU A 213 -9.36 -10.60 11.10
C LEU A 213 -7.86 -10.63 11.39
N LEU A 214 -7.21 -9.47 11.31
CA LEU A 214 -5.76 -9.34 11.48
C LEU A 214 -5.31 -9.22 12.93
N GLU A 215 -6.17 -8.85 13.88
CA GLU A 215 -5.72 -8.49 15.24
C GLU A 215 -4.96 -9.61 15.93
N LYS A 216 -5.54 -10.81 15.99
CA LYS A 216 -4.89 -11.99 16.60
C LYS A 216 -3.60 -12.36 15.88
N LEU A 217 -3.66 -12.44 14.55
CA LEU A 217 -2.51 -12.78 13.72
C LEU A 217 -1.34 -11.81 13.94
N ILE A 218 -1.61 -10.51 13.94
CA ILE A 218 -0.58 -9.48 14.14
C ILE A 218 -0.02 -9.54 15.57
N SER A 219 -0.84 -9.89 16.56
CA SER A 219 -0.35 -10.15 17.92
C SER A 219 0.65 -11.30 17.94
N ASP A 220 0.32 -12.43 17.32
CA ASP A 220 1.20 -13.60 17.26
C ASP A 220 2.49 -13.32 16.46
N LEU A 221 2.41 -12.51 15.41
CA LEU A 221 3.57 -12.14 14.60
C LEU A 221 4.61 -11.33 15.39
N LYS A 222 4.24 -10.62 16.46
CA LYS A 222 5.21 -9.85 17.27
C LYS A 222 6.30 -10.71 17.88
N ASP A 223 5.99 -11.98 18.13
CA ASP A 223 6.88 -12.94 18.76
C ASP A 223 7.68 -13.75 17.73
N ASN A 224 7.49 -13.51 16.43
CA ASN A 224 8.21 -14.20 15.36
C ASN A 224 9.58 -13.55 15.10
N GLU A 225 10.65 -14.36 15.10
CA GLU A 225 12.03 -13.91 14.89
C GLU A 225 12.28 -13.27 13.50
N ASP A 226 11.42 -13.57 12.51
CA ASP A 226 11.54 -13.02 11.15
C ASP A 226 11.15 -11.53 11.07
N VAL A 227 10.49 -10.99 12.10
CA VAL A 227 10.00 -9.60 12.12
C VAL A 227 10.42 -8.87 13.38
N GLN A 228 10.35 -7.54 13.33
CA GLN A 228 10.68 -6.66 14.45
C GLN A 228 9.50 -5.74 14.73
N LEU A 229 9.15 -5.58 16.01
CA LEU A 229 8.16 -4.59 16.43
C LEU A 229 8.79 -3.19 16.35
N ASP A 230 8.24 -2.34 15.48
CA ASP A 230 8.73 -0.98 15.22
C ASP A 230 8.00 0.08 16.08
N GLY A 231 6.79 -0.26 16.54
CA GLY A 231 6.03 0.55 17.48
C GLY A 231 4.62 0.02 17.72
N GLN A 232 3.95 0.54 18.75
CA GLN A 232 2.56 0.21 19.06
C GLN A 232 1.89 1.31 19.88
N ASP A 233 0.56 1.31 19.87
CA ASP A 233 -0.28 2.19 20.68
C ASP A 233 -1.36 1.39 21.37
N MET A 234 -1.32 1.44 22.70
CA MET A 234 -2.10 0.61 23.60
C MET A 234 -3.06 1.50 24.39
N ARG A 235 -4.27 0.99 24.60
CA ARG A 235 -5.24 1.49 25.57
C ARG A 235 -5.48 0.44 26.63
N PHE A 236 -5.51 0.87 27.88
CA PHE A 236 -5.78 0.01 29.01
C PHE A 236 -7.20 0.22 29.53
N SER A 237 -7.73 -0.80 30.19
CA SER A 237 -9.05 -0.80 30.85
C SER A 237 -9.23 0.34 31.87
N ASP A 238 -8.13 0.81 32.48
CA ASP A 238 -8.07 1.92 33.42
C ASP A 238 -8.14 3.32 32.76
N GLY A 239 -8.26 3.38 31.42
CA GLY A 239 -8.26 4.60 30.62
C GLY A 239 -6.86 5.15 30.31
N GLY A 240 -5.80 4.50 30.79
CA GLY A 240 -4.42 4.82 30.45
C GLY A 240 -4.10 4.50 28.98
N THR A 241 -3.19 5.28 28.40
CA THR A 241 -2.68 5.04 27.04
C THR A 241 -1.17 4.98 27.04
N ALA A 242 -0.60 4.00 26.36
CA ALA A 242 0.85 3.89 26.17
C ALA A 242 1.17 3.85 24.67
N ARG A 243 2.01 4.79 24.21
CA ARG A 243 2.52 4.82 22.85
C ARG A 243 4.02 4.64 22.86
N LEU A 244 4.50 3.65 22.12
CA LEU A 244 5.92 3.31 22.00
C LEU A 244 6.28 3.25 20.52
N GLN A 245 7.37 3.92 20.12
CA GLN A 245 7.82 3.96 18.73
C GLN A 245 9.34 4.12 18.68
N VAL A 246 10.02 3.29 17.88
CA VAL A 246 11.47 3.39 17.69
C VAL A 246 11.82 4.72 17.03
N GLY A 247 12.71 5.50 17.66
CA GLY A 247 13.14 6.80 17.15
C GLY A 247 14.04 6.67 15.92
N HIS A 248 13.86 7.54 14.91
CA HIS A 248 14.57 7.50 13.61
C HIS A 248 16.13 7.55 13.66
N LYS A 249 16.75 7.75 14.82
CA LYS A 249 18.22 7.91 14.96
C LYS A 249 18.89 6.89 15.86
N VAL A 250 18.15 6.02 16.54
CA VAL A 250 18.72 5.10 17.53
C VAL A 250 18.69 3.70 16.94
N SER A 251 19.85 3.05 16.87
CA SER A 251 19.98 1.63 16.48
C SER A 251 19.48 0.68 17.56
N ASP A 252 19.15 1.21 18.72
CA ASP A 252 18.78 0.43 19.89
C ASP A 252 17.25 0.29 19.87
N PRO A 253 16.75 -0.94 19.85
CA PRO A 253 15.34 -1.17 19.95
C PRO A 253 14.88 -0.65 21.33
N LEU A 254 13.77 0.09 21.33
CA LEU A 254 13.18 0.61 22.56
C LEU A 254 12.60 -0.59 23.30
N PRO A 255 12.91 -0.82 24.59
CA PRO A 255 12.39 -1.99 25.27
C PRO A 255 10.86 -1.93 25.39
N LEU A 256 10.21 -2.53 24.40
CA LEU A 256 8.79 -2.85 24.36
C LEU A 256 8.53 -4.00 25.34
N LEU A 257 7.27 -4.35 25.65
CA LEU A 257 6.98 -5.41 26.63
C LEU A 257 7.74 -6.73 26.35
N GLY A 258 7.86 -7.13 25.08
CA GLY A 258 8.67 -8.28 24.65
C GLY A 258 10.18 -8.08 24.82
N GLU A 259 10.70 -6.89 24.57
CA GLU A 259 12.12 -6.57 24.78
C GLU A 259 12.45 -6.34 26.26
N LEU A 260 11.48 -5.92 27.07
CA LEU A 260 11.58 -5.85 28.53
C LEU A 260 11.63 -7.27 29.09
N LYS A 261 10.81 -8.21 28.59
CA LYS A 261 10.96 -9.65 28.88
C LYS A 261 12.37 -10.12 28.53
N LYS A 262 12.88 -9.75 27.36
CA LYS A 262 14.23 -10.09 26.91
C LYS A 262 15.31 -9.51 27.84
N LEU A 263 15.24 -8.22 28.17
CA LEU A 263 16.14 -7.54 29.11
C LEU A 263 16.12 -8.17 30.51
N ILE A 264 14.94 -8.52 31.02
CA ILE A 264 14.77 -9.23 32.29
C ILE A 264 15.45 -10.61 32.21
N SER A 265 15.28 -11.31 31.09
CA SER A 265 15.87 -12.65 30.91
C SER A 265 17.39 -12.64 30.74
N GLU A 266 17.94 -11.58 30.15
CA GLU A 266 19.36 -11.43 29.80
C GLU A 266 20.22 -10.83 30.93
N ASN A 267 19.64 -10.09 31.89
CA ASN A 267 20.37 -9.47 32.99
C ASN A 267 20.34 -10.33 34.27
N GLU A 268 21.52 -10.72 34.76
CA GLU A 268 21.66 -11.52 35.99
C GLU A 268 21.11 -10.83 37.24
N GLU A 269 21.17 -9.49 37.31
CA GLU A 269 20.67 -8.71 38.45
C GLU A 269 19.18 -8.93 38.73
N PHE A 270 18.35 -9.19 37.70
CA PHE A 270 16.94 -9.52 37.89
C PHE A 270 16.75 -10.95 38.41
N ARG A 271 17.66 -11.88 38.09
CA ARG A 271 17.64 -13.26 38.58
C ARG A 271 18.00 -13.34 40.07
N GLU A 272 18.75 -12.38 40.58
CA GLU A 272 19.09 -12.28 42.01
C GLU A 272 17.90 -11.81 42.87
N SER A 273 16.88 -11.18 42.26
CA SER A 273 15.67 -10.71 42.94
C SER A 273 14.40 -11.29 42.32
N ILE A 274 14.13 -12.55 42.66
CA ILE A 274 12.94 -13.31 42.21
C ILE A 274 11.63 -12.54 42.41
N ALA A 275 11.50 -11.78 43.50
CA ALA A 275 10.30 -10.99 43.78
C ALA A 275 10.10 -9.83 42.79
N ILE A 276 11.18 -9.13 42.41
CA ILE A 276 11.13 -8.04 41.43
C ILE A 276 10.85 -8.62 40.04
N GLN A 277 11.49 -9.74 39.69
CA GLN A 277 11.26 -10.43 38.44
C GLN A 277 9.78 -10.86 38.30
N GLN A 278 9.22 -11.53 39.30
CA GLN A 278 7.82 -11.95 39.29
C GLN A 278 6.84 -10.78 39.22
N LEU A 279 7.13 -9.66 39.92
CA LEU A 279 6.31 -8.46 39.84
C LEU A 279 6.32 -7.85 38.44
N LEU A 280 7.49 -7.75 37.81
CA LEU A 280 7.62 -7.23 36.44
C LEU A 280 6.94 -8.15 35.42
N GLU A 281 7.17 -9.47 35.50
CA GLU A 281 6.53 -10.45 34.61
C GLU A 281 5.00 -10.46 34.77
N THR A 282 4.50 -10.39 36.01
CA THR A 282 3.06 -10.31 36.29
C THR A 282 2.46 -9.00 35.77
N TRP A 283 3.17 -7.88 35.94
CA TRP A 283 2.75 -6.58 35.42
C TRP A 283 2.74 -6.57 33.90
N ILE A 284 3.79 -7.09 33.24
CA ILE A 284 3.86 -7.20 31.78
C ILE A 284 2.68 -8.04 31.28
N LYS A 285 2.44 -9.20 31.88
CA LYS A 285 1.37 -10.10 31.46
C LYS A 285 -0.02 -9.48 31.65
N SER A 286 -0.29 -8.85 32.79
CA SER A 286 -1.55 -8.12 33.01
C SER A 286 -1.74 -7.00 31.99
N LYS A 287 -0.67 -6.28 31.62
CA LYS A 287 -0.74 -5.22 30.61
C LYS A 287 -0.84 -5.75 29.19
N GLU A 288 -0.39 -6.96 28.89
CA GLU A 288 -0.63 -7.62 27.58
C GLU A 288 -2.06 -8.17 27.50
N ASP A 289 -2.57 -8.80 28.56
CA ASP A 289 -3.91 -9.40 28.61
C ASP A 289 -5.04 -8.34 28.57
N GLU A 290 -4.80 -7.15 29.13
CA GLU A 290 -5.81 -6.07 29.23
C GLU A 290 -5.69 -5.01 28.12
N ALA A 291 -4.67 -5.08 27.25
CA ALA A 291 -4.41 -4.03 26.29
C ALA A 291 -5.19 -4.21 24.99
N GLU A 292 -5.93 -3.17 24.64
CA GLU A 292 -6.48 -2.99 23.30
C GLU A 292 -5.49 -2.18 22.46
N TYR A 293 -5.20 -2.66 21.25
CA TYR A 293 -4.27 -1.99 20.34
C TYR A 293 -5.04 -1.10 19.36
N ASN A 294 -4.74 0.19 19.31
CA ASN A 294 -5.25 1.05 18.22
C ASN A 294 -4.44 0.80 16.93
N TRP A 295 -3.13 0.58 17.08
CA TRP A 295 -2.26 0.21 15.97
C TRP A 295 -0.98 -0.48 16.44
N ILE A 296 -0.42 -1.29 15.54
CA ILE A 296 0.87 -1.99 15.69
C ILE A 296 1.70 -1.71 14.42
N SER A 297 3.00 -1.44 14.56
CA SER A 297 3.95 -1.25 13.45
C SER A 297 4.95 -2.40 13.46
N ILE A 298 5.05 -3.12 12.36
CA ILE A 298 5.98 -4.25 12.17
C ILE A 298 6.97 -3.91 11.06
N CYS A 299 8.22 -4.26 11.28
CA CYS A 299 9.34 -4.12 10.35
C CYS A 299 9.85 -5.51 9.93
N TRP A 300 9.90 -5.76 8.62
CA TRP A 300 10.62 -6.88 8.03
C TRP A 300 12.03 -6.39 7.64
N PRO A 301 13.08 -6.76 8.40
CA PRO A 301 14.43 -6.34 8.10
C PRO A 301 14.95 -6.99 6.81
N HIS A 302 15.70 -6.25 6.01
CA HIS A 302 16.38 -6.82 4.86
C HIS A 302 17.54 -7.72 5.33
N LYS A 303 17.70 -8.91 4.76
CA LYS A 303 18.71 -9.93 5.15
C LYS A 303 20.18 -9.47 5.25
N ASN A 304 20.51 -8.32 4.68
CA ASN A 304 21.85 -7.73 4.68
C ASN A 304 21.89 -6.37 5.41
N ASP A 305 20.93 -6.11 6.31
CA ASP A 305 20.80 -4.89 7.12
C ASP A 305 20.78 -3.56 6.34
N VAL A 306 20.31 -3.62 5.09
CA VAL A 306 20.15 -2.43 4.26
C VAL A 306 18.85 -1.71 4.66
N LYS A 307 18.93 -0.81 5.64
CA LYS A 307 17.78 -0.14 6.26
C LYS A 307 16.73 0.41 5.29
N TRP A 308 17.14 1.03 4.18
CA TRP A 308 16.19 1.60 3.20
C TRP A 308 15.36 0.54 2.43
N LYS A 309 15.78 -0.72 2.50
CA LYS A 309 15.08 -1.88 1.95
C LYS A 309 14.20 -2.60 2.98
N ASN A 310 14.27 -2.23 4.27
CA ASN A 310 13.36 -2.75 5.28
C ASN A 310 11.94 -2.36 4.90
N ILE A 311 11.00 -3.28 5.13
CA ILE A 311 9.59 -3.03 4.87
C ILE A 311 8.93 -2.77 6.22
N THR A 312 8.44 -1.56 6.44
CA THR A 312 7.70 -1.22 7.67
C THR A 312 6.24 -0.98 7.33
N VAL A 313 5.35 -1.71 8.01
CA VAL A 313 3.90 -1.58 7.86
C VAL A 313 3.25 -1.36 9.21
N LYS A 314 2.38 -0.37 9.28
CA LYS A 314 1.50 -0.15 10.42
C LYS A 314 0.11 -0.69 10.14
N PHE A 315 -0.34 -1.53 11.05
CA PHE A 315 -1.67 -2.09 11.13
C PHE A 315 -2.48 -1.19 12.04
N GLN A 316 -3.44 -0.47 11.48
CA GLN A 316 -4.41 0.32 12.24
C GLN A 316 -5.72 -0.43 12.31
N PHE A 317 -6.12 -0.82 13.51
CA PHE A 317 -7.36 -1.55 13.77
C PHE A 317 -8.55 -0.60 13.82
N ASP A 318 -9.75 -1.17 13.65
CA ASP A 318 -11.03 -0.46 13.63
C ASP A 318 -11.05 0.82 12.78
N TYR A 319 -10.39 0.76 11.62
CA TYR A 319 -10.06 1.94 10.83
C TYR A 319 -11.28 2.84 10.56
N PHE A 320 -12.38 2.25 10.06
CA PHE A 320 -13.66 2.94 9.87
C PHE A 320 -14.87 2.19 10.41
N GLY A 321 -14.67 0.98 10.88
CA GLY A 321 -15.66 0.12 11.49
C GLY A 321 -14.95 -1.07 12.13
N PRO A 322 -15.67 -1.84 12.96
CA PRO A 322 -15.12 -3.02 13.60
C PRO A 322 -14.49 -3.96 12.57
N ASP A 323 -13.37 -4.57 12.96
CA ASP A 323 -12.69 -5.64 12.22
C ASP A 323 -12.09 -5.21 10.86
N ILE A 324 -12.09 -3.91 10.54
CA ILE A 324 -11.41 -3.40 9.35
C ILE A 324 -10.01 -2.91 9.75
N CYS A 325 -8.99 -3.67 9.37
CA CYS A 325 -7.60 -3.30 9.58
C CYS A 325 -6.99 -2.64 8.34
N LEU A 326 -6.51 -1.41 8.50
CA LEU A 326 -5.73 -0.69 7.49
C LEU A 326 -4.26 -1.04 7.61
N LEU A 327 -3.64 -1.41 6.49
CA LEU A 327 -2.20 -1.55 6.35
C LEU A 327 -1.65 -0.25 5.76
N TYR A 328 -0.83 0.47 6.52
CA TYR A 328 -0.10 1.64 6.08
C TYR A 328 1.38 1.29 5.82
N HIS A 329 1.77 1.30 4.54
CA HIS A 329 3.09 0.91 4.05
C HIS A 329 4.08 2.09 3.99
N TYR A 330 4.80 2.33 5.09
CA TYR A 330 5.70 3.49 5.28
C TYR A 330 6.97 3.45 4.44
N SER A 331 7.64 2.30 4.38
CA SER A 331 9.02 2.18 3.88
C SER A 331 9.20 0.88 3.09
N GLY A 332 10.29 0.77 2.34
CA GLY A 332 10.61 -0.44 1.55
C GLY A 332 10.97 -0.15 0.10
N PRO A 333 11.15 -1.21 -0.72
CA PRO A 333 11.48 -1.07 -2.14
C PRO A 333 10.32 -0.47 -2.94
N VAL A 334 10.66 0.21 -4.05
CA VAL A 334 9.68 0.75 -5.00
C VAL A 334 9.07 -0.40 -5.81
N GLY A 335 7.75 -0.39 -5.95
CA GLY A 335 6.97 -1.42 -6.64
C GLY A 335 6.08 -2.25 -5.70
N MET A 336 5.21 -3.05 -6.31
CA MET A 336 4.19 -3.86 -5.64
C MET A 336 4.79 -4.99 -4.81
N GLU A 337 6.01 -5.43 -5.12
CA GLU A 337 6.73 -6.49 -4.39
C GLU A 337 6.75 -6.24 -2.89
N ARG A 338 6.91 -4.98 -2.46
CA ARG A 338 6.81 -4.64 -1.04
C ARG A 338 5.49 -5.10 -0.41
N MET A 339 4.38 -4.73 -1.04
CA MET A 339 3.03 -5.01 -0.53
C MET A 339 2.71 -6.51 -0.67
N ASN A 340 3.09 -7.11 -1.80
CA ASN A 340 2.94 -8.55 -2.05
C ASN A 340 3.67 -9.38 -0.99
N ASN A 341 4.90 -9.01 -0.61
CA ASN A 341 5.66 -9.72 0.40
C ASN A 341 4.97 -9.69 1.77
N VAL A 342 4.43 -8.53 2.17
CA VAL A 342 3.70 -8.39 3.44
C VAL A 342 2.42 -9.23 3.41
N THR A 343 1.62 -9.10 2.36
CA THR A 343 0.36 -9.86 2.24
C THR A 343 0.61 -11.36 2.19
N ARG A 344 1.59 -11.84 1.42
CA ARG A 344 1.96 -13.27 1.41
C ARG A 344 2.48 -13.76 2.75
N TYR A 345 3.22 -12.93 3.48
CA TYR A 345 3.68 -13.28 4.82
C TYR A 345 2.50 -13.42 5.80
N ILE A 346 1.53 -12.51 5.74
CA ILE A 346 0.27 -12.58 6.50
C ILE A 346 -0.49 -13.88 6.16
N ILE A 347 -0.71 -14.13 4.87
CA ILE A 347 -1.39 -15.33 4.36
C ILE A 347 -0.70 -16.61 4.88
N LYS A 348 0.63 -16.68 4.82
CA LYS A 348 1.38 -17.86 5.25
C LYS A 348 1.21 -18.14 6.75
N ASN A 349 1.14 -17.09 7.57
CA ASN A 349 1.09 -17.23 9.03
C ASN A 349 -0.34 -17.31 9.58
N ARG A 350 -1.38 -17.13 8.75
CA ARG A 350 -2.79 -17.18 9.18
C ARG A 350 -3.16 -18.46 9.93
N ASN A 351 -2.69 -19.62 9.45
CA ASN A 351 -3.03 -20.93 10.00
C ASN A 351 -2.27 -21.31 11.28
N CYS A 352 -1.20 -20.57 11.65
CA CYS A 352 -0.50 -20.81 12.91
C CYS A 352 -1.28 -20.31 14.13
N SER A 353 -2.30 -19.47 13.91
CA SER A 353 -3.12 -18.86 14.97
C SER A 353 -4.39 -19.66 15.32
N GLU A 354 -4.67 -20.76 14.61
CA GLU A 354 -5.81 -21.68 14.88
C GLU A 354 -5.42 -22.93 15.69
N SER A 355 -4.12 -23.13 15.94
CA SER A 355 -3.56 -24.19 16.78
C SER A 355 -3.13 -23.65 18.14
#